data_AF-A0A136WCU4-F1
#
_entry.id   AF-A0A136WCU4-F1
#
_cell.length_a   1.000
_cell.length_b   1.000
_cell.length_c   1.000
_cell.angle_alpha   90.00
_cell.angle_beta   90.00
_cell.angle_gamma   90.00
#
_symmetry.space_group_name_H-M   'P 1'
#
loop_
_entity.id
_entity.type
_entity.pdbx_description
1 polymer ?
#
loop_
_entity_poly.entity_id
_entity_poly.type
_entity_poly.pdbx_seq_one_letter_code
_entity_poly.pdbx_strand_id
1 'polypeptide(L)'
;MHASGYRKLGKTTPQRKALLRNQVTNLLYHGKIKTTETRAKEVRRIAEKLITIAVKEKDNFEEVEVTAKVAKKDASGKRVKEVVNGKKVTVYDEVKKTVKKDKPSRLAARRQLLAYLYPVTEVPADGKKVRSLSKEVDMAEKMFDEVAPKFVGRNGGYTRIVKLGARKGDGAMEVFIELV
;
A
#
# COMPACT_ATOMS: atom_id res chain seq x y z
N MET A 1 26.10 11.98 -26.15
CA MET A 1 25.39 10.75 -25.74
C MET A 1 24.55 11.04 -24.50
N HIS A 2 23.23 11.06 -24.58
CA HIS A 2 22.39 11.19 -23.38
C HIS A 2 22.39 9.85 -22.64
N ALA A 3 23.04 9.81 -21.47
CA ALA A 3 23.02 8.64 -20.60
C ALA A 3 21.57 8.34 -20.19
N SER A 4 21.11 7.11 -20.43
CA SER A 4 19.78 6.68 -19.99
C SER A 4 19.76 6.74 -18.46
N GLY A 5 18.94 7.61 -17.86
CA GLY A 5 18.87 7.80 -16.40
C GLY A 5 18.29 6.62 -15.60
N TYR A 6 18.34 5.40 -16.14
CA TYR A 6 17.87 4.15 -15.54
C TYR A 6 18.64 2.95 -16.07
N ARG A 7 18.74 1.88 -15.27
CA ARG A 7 19.36 0.61 -15.69
C ARG A 7 18.39 -0.23 -16.53
N LYS A 8 18.89 -0.88 -17.59
CA LYS A 8 18.09 -1.77 -18.45
C LYS A 8 17.74 -3.11 -17.76
N LEU A 9 18.53 -3.54 -16.78
CA LEU A 9 18.34 -4.78 -16.00
C LEU A 9 18.23 -6.07 -16.84
N GLY A 10 18.74 -6.05 -18.08
CA GLY A 10 18.60 -7.18 -19.01
C GLY A 10 17.15 -7.52 -19.36
N LYS A 11 16.22 -6.56 -19.29
CA LYS A 11 14.79 -6.78 -19.53
C LYS A 11 14.22 -5.81 -20.55
N THR A 12 13.22 -6.30 -21.31
CA THR A 12 12.41 -5.44 -22.18
C THR A 12 11.64 -4.42 -21.35
N THR A 13 11.18 -3.33 -21.97
CA THR A 13 10.50 -2.24 -21.26
C THR A 13 9.28 -2.70 -20.45
N PRO A 14 8.35 -3.55 -20.98
CA PRO A 14 7.21 -4.03 -20.20
C PRO A 14 7.64 -4.87 -18.99
N GLN A 15 8.55 -5.83 -19.19
CA GLN A 15 9.05 -6.70 -18.13
C GLN A 15 9.79 -5.94 -17.04
N ARG A 16 10.60 -4.95 -17.43
CA ARG A 16 11.31 -4.08 -16.48
C ARG A 16 10.34 -3.26 -15.65
N LYS A 17 9.33 -2.65 -16.28
CA LYS A 17 8.29 -1.88 -15.57
C LYS A 17 7.55 -2.78 -14.58
N ALA A 18 7.12 -3.97 -14.99
CA ALA A 18 6.42 -4.92 -14.12
C ALA A 18 7.27 -5.34 -12.91
N LEU A 19 8.54 -5.71 -13.13
CA LEU A 19 9.47 -6.06 -12.06
C LEU A 19 9.63 -4.92 -11.04
N LEU A 20 9.88 -3.70 -11.51
CA LEU A 20 10.11 -2.56 -10.62
C LEU A 20 8.84 -2.18 -9.84
N ARG A 21 7.67 -2.22 -10.48
CA ARG A 21 6.39 -1.99 -9.81
C ARG A 21 6.15 -2.99 -8.69
N ASN A 22 6.39 -4.27 -8.96
CA ASN A 22 6.26 -5.32 -7.96
C ASN A 22 7.21 -5.12 -6.78
N GLN A 23 8.50 -4.86 -7.04
CA GLN A 23 9.47 -4.66 -5.96
C GLN A 23 9.20 -3.40 -5.13
N VAL A 24 8.81 -2.29 -5.77
CA VAL A 24 8.43 -1.07 -5.04
C VAL A 24 7.17 -1.29 -4.21
N THR A 25 6.16 -1.98 -4.76
CA THR A 25 4.94 -2.31 -4.01
C THR A 25 5.29 -3.15 -2.77
N ASN A 26 6.11 -4.20 -2.94
CA ASN A 26 6.54 -5.04 -1.82
C ASN A 26 7.37 -4.27 -0.79
N LEU A 27 8.25 -3.36 -1.22
CA LEU A 27 9.02 -2.50 -0.31
C LEU A 27 8.10 -1.61 0.52
N LEU A 28 7.12 -0.95 -0.10
CA LEU A 28 6.21 -0.03 0.60
C LEU A 28 5.20 -0.77 1.46
N TYR A 29 4.85 -2.00 1.09
CA TYR A 29 3.94 -2.84 1.86
C TYR A 29 4.61 -3.48 3.09
N HIS A 30 5.78 -4.10 2.92
CA HIS A 30 6.49 -4.82 3.99
C HIS A 30 7.52 -3.97 4.74
N GLY A 31 7.89 -2.80 4.21
CA GLY A 31 8.94 -1.93 4.76
C GLY A 31 10.37 -2.37 4.45
N LYS A 32 10.60 -3.62 4.05
CA LYS A 32 11.92 -4.17 3.72
C LYS A 32 11.81 -5.32 2.71
N ILE A 33 12.72 -5.35 1.73
CA ILE A 33 12.84 -6.48 0.78
C ILE A 33 14.30 -6.83 0.53
N LYS A 34 14.54 -8.12 0.23
CA LYS A 34 15.83 -8.63 -0.26
C LYS A 34 15.86 -8.64 -1.79
N THR A 35 16.89 -8.08 -2.40
CA THR A 35 17.04 -8.06 -3.87
C THR A 35 18.51 -7.88 -4.26
N THR A 36 18.84 -7.82 -5.55
CA THR A 36 20.19 -7.51 -6.00
C THR A 36 20.47 -6.00 -5.91
N GLU A 37 21.74 -5.62 -5.71
CA GLU A 37 22.13 -4.21 -5.59
C GLU A 37 21.66 -3.36 -6.79
N THR A 38 21.80 -3.91 -8.00
CA THR A 38 21.39 -3.24 -9.24
C THR A 38 19.90 -2.95 -9.29
N ARG A 39 19.06 -3.87 -8.80
CA ARG A 39 17.61 -3.70 -8.71
C ARG A 39 17.24 -2.74 -7.58
N ALA A 40 17.87 -2.86 -6.41
CA ALA A 40 17.61 -1.98 -5.27
C ALA A 40 17.85 -0.50 -5.61
N LYS A 41 18.89 -0.17 -6.38
CA LYS A 41 19.15 1.22 -6.81
C LYS A 41 18.03 1.78 -7.69
N GLU A 42 17.42 0.96 -8.54
CA GLU A 42 16.24 1.38 -9.34
C GLU A 42 14.98 1.47 -8.49
N VAL A 43 14.77 0.53 -7.56
CA VAL A 43 13.64 0.54 -6.61
C VAL A 43 13.70 1.80 -5.74
N ARG A 44 14.86 2.12 -5.15
CA ARG A 44 15.10 3.35 -4.39
C ARG A 44 14.68 4.59 -5.20
N ARG A 45 15.17 4.73 -6.44
CA ARG A 45 14.88 5.89 -7.28
C ARG A 45 13.37 6.15 -7.45
N ILE A 46 12.57 5.10 -7.46
CA ILE A 46 11.12 5.19 -7.64
C ILE A 46 10.42 5.35 -6.28
N ALA A 47 10.77 4.52 -5.30
CA ALA A 47 10.19 4.57 -3.95
C ALA A 47 10.36 5.95 -3.31
N GLU A 48 11.54 6.58 -3.45
CA GLU A 48 11.79 7.92 -2.92
C GLU A 48 10.78 8.95 -3.48
N LYS A 49 10.47 8.88 -4.78
CA LYS A 49 9.51 9.80 -5.41
C LYS A 49 8.08 9.57 -4.91
N LEU A 50 7.67 8.31 -4.77
CA LEU A 50 6.33 7.97 -4.28
C LEU A 50 6.15 8.38 -2.82
N ILE A 51 7.18 8.17 -1.99
CA ILE A 51 7.16 8.60 -0.58
C ILE A 51 7.09 10.13 -0.50
N THR A 52 7.86 10.87 -1.30
CA THR A 52 7.75 12.35 -1.35
C THR A 52 6.33 12.82 -1.67
N ILE A 53 5.68 12.21 -2.67
CA ILE A 53 4.29 12.53 -3.02
C ILE A 53 3.36 12.28 -1.82
N ALA A 54 3.51 11.13 -1.17
CA ALA A 54 2.69 10.78 -0.01
C ALA A 54 2.92 11.72 1.19
N VAL A 55 4.18 12.05 1.50
CA VAL A 55 4.54 12.98 2.60
C VAL A 55 3.95 14.36 2.37
N LYS A 56 4.03 14.87 1.13
CA LYS A 56 3.52 16.20 0.79
C LYS A 56 1.99 16.32 0.96
N GLU A 57 1.25 15.25 0.66
CA GLU A 57 -0.21 15.29 0.59
C GLU A 57 -0.91 14.56 1.74
N LYS A 58 -0.18 14.06 2.76
CA LYS A 58 -0.75 13.20 3.82
C LYS A 58 -1.90 13.86 4.58
N ASP A 59 -1.80 15.17 4.85
CA ASP A 59 -2.76 15.95 5.66
C ASP A 59 -3.79 16.68 4.81
N ASN A 60 -3.75 16.50 3.49
CA ASN A 60 -4.58 17.27 2.57
C ASN A 60 -5.93 16.57 2.32
N PHE A 61 -6.72 16.48 3.38
CA PHE A 61 -8.07 15.91 3.37
C PHE A 61 -9.03 16.77 4.19
N GLU A 62 -10.31 16.43 4.09
CA GLU A 62 -11.38 16.93 4.95
C GLU A 62 -12.07 15.75 5.63
N GLU A 63 -12.50 15.93 6.86
CA GLU A 63 -13.27 14.91 7.58
C GLU A 63 -14.75 15.17 7.35
N VAL A 64 -15.45 14.17 6.81
CA VAL A 64 -16.88 14.25 6.53
C VAL A 64 -17.60 13.18 7.35
N GLU A 65 -18.63 13.58 8.08
CA GLU A 65 -19.56 12.64 8.71
C GLU A 65 -20.45 12.01 7.63
N VAL A 66 -20.35 10.70 7.47
CA VAL A 66 -21.23 9.93 6.59
C VAL A 66 -22.10 9.02 7.44
N THR A 67 -23.41 9.02 7.18
CA THR A 67 -24.35 8.10 7.80
C THR A 67 -24.26 6.74 7.11
N ALA A 68 -23.98 5.70 7.89
CA ALA A 68 -23.90 4.33 7.40
C ALA A 68 -24.94 3.46 8.12
N LYS A 69 -25.74 2.72 7.35
CA LYS A 69 -26.65 1.71 7.90
C LYS A 69 -25.87 0.45 8.26
N VAL A 70 -25.75 0.17 9.55
CA VAL A 70 -25.04 -1.01 10.06
C VAL A 70 -26.06 -1.94 10.69
N ALA A 71 -25.96 -3.24 10.40
CA ALA A 71 -26.87 -4.21 10.99
C ALA A 71 -26.65 -4.27 12.51
N LYS A 72 -27.73 -4.10 13.27
CA LYS A 72 -27.74 -4.22 14.73
C LYS A 72 -27.32 -5.64 15.10
N LYS A 73 -26.36 -5.77 16.01
CA LYS A 73 -25.88 -7.06 16.52
C LYS A 73 -26.26 -7.23 17.99
N ASP A 74 -26.60 -8.45 18.38
CA ASP A 74 -26.77 -8.83 19.78
C ASP A 74 -25.42 -9.02 20.49
N ALA A 75 -25.45 -9.28 21.81
CA ALA A 75 -24.25 -9.52 22.61
C ALA A 75 -23.40 -10.72 22.14
N SER A 76 -23.99 -11.63 21.35
CA SER A 76 -23.30 -12.78 20.74
C SER A 76 -22.73 -12.48 19.34
N GLY A 77 -22.87 -11.24 18.86
CA GLY A 77 -22.39 -10.80 17.55
C GLY A 77 -23.28 -11.22 16.37
N LYS A 78 -24.46 -11.81 16.64
CA LYS A 78 -25.42 -12.22 15.61
C LYS A 78 -26.33 -11.05 15.27
N ARG A 79 -26.76 -10.97 14.01
CA ARG A 79 -27.66 -9.92 13.53
C ARG A 79 -29.02 -10.03 14.21
N VAL A 80 -29.48 -8.93 14.80
CA VAL A 80 -30.83 -8.81 15.36
C VAL A 80 -31.83 -8.83 14.21
N LYS A 81 -32.82 -9.70 14.33
CA LYS A 81 -33.92 -9.83 13.37
C LYS A 81 -35.24 -9.54 14.06
N GLU A 82 -36.08 -8.75 13.39
CA GLU A 82 -37.44 -8.45 13.81
C GLU A 82 -38.44 -9.03 12.80
N VAL A 83 -39.63 -9.42 13.26
CA VAL A 83 -40.68 -9.95 12.39
C VAL A 83 -41.54 -8.78 11.92
N VAL A 84 -41.47 -8.46 10.63
CA VAL A 84 -42.34 -7.46 9.98
C VAL A 84 -43.14 -8.19 8.92
N ASN A 85 -44.48 -8.12 9.00
CA ASN A 85 -45.41 -8.79 8.08
C ASN A 85 -45.14 -10.31 7.93
N GLY A 86 -44.88 -11.00 9.04
CA GLY A 86 -44.61 -12.44 9.06
C GLY A 86 -43.24 -12.88 8.54
N LYS A 87 -42.40 -11.94 8.07
CA LYS A 87 -41.03 -12.22 7.58
C LYS A 87 -39.98 -11.66 8.55
N LYS A 88 -38.93 -12.43 8.82
CA LYS A 88 -37.79 -12.01 9.66
C LYS A 88 -36.86 -11.08 8.87
N VAL A 89 -36.83 -9.80 9.21
CA VAL A 89 -36.00 -8.76 8.58
C VAL A 89 -34.86 -8.36 9.52
N THR A 90 -33.68 -8.02 8.97
CA THR A 90 -32.54 -7.56 9.79
C THR A 90 -32.74 -6.10 10.17
N VAL A 91 -32.56 -5.76 11.45
CA VAL A 91 -32.63 -4.39 11.95
C VAL A 91 -31.30 -3.69 11.67
N TYR A 92 -31.37 -2.44 11.19
CA TYR A 92 -30.20 -1.61 10.92
C TYR A 92 -30.25 -0.35 11.79
N ASP A 93 -29.12 -0.03 12.41
CA ASP A 93 -28.92 1.25 13.11
C ASP A 93 -28.19 2.21 12.16
N GLU A 94 -28.55 3.49 12.24
CA GLU A 94 -27.82 4.55 11.54
C GLU A 94 -26.65 5.01 12.40
N VAL A 95 -25.43 4.71 11.93
CA VAL A 95 -24.21 5.07 12.63
C VAL A 95 -23.50 6.16 11.84
N LYS A 96 -23.22 7.28 12.49
CA LYS A 96 -22.34 8.32 11.95
C LYS A 96 -20.90 7.82 11.97
N LYS A 97 -20.25 7.83 10.82
CA LYS A 97 -18.82 7.51 10.68
C LYS A 97 -18.08 8.70 10.11
N THR A 98 -16.98 9.07 10.74
CA THR A 98 -16.05 10.06 10.20
C THR A 98 -15.20 9.39 9.12
N VAL A 99 -15.22 9.95 7.91
CA VAL A 99 -14.42 9.47 6.78
C VAL A 99 -13.48 10.57 6.31
N LYS A 100 -12.21 10.23 6.06
CA LYS A 100 -11.25 11.14 5.42
C LYS A 100 -11.57 11.22 3.92
N LYS A 101 -12.02 12.39 3.46
CA LYS A 101 -12.25 12.67 2.05
C LYS A 101 -11.08 13.46 1.49
N ASP A 102 -10.43 12.93 0.47
CA ASP A 102 -9.27 13.56 -0.14
C ASP A 102 -9.64 14.87 -0.83
N LYS A 103 -8.87 15.93 -0.56
CA LYS A 103 -8.92 17.17 -1.34
C LYS A 103 -8.33 16.94 -2.74
N PRO A 104 -8.60 17.82 -3.73
CA PRO A 104 -8.24 17.58 -5.13
C PRO A 104 -6.77 17.19 -5.38
N SER A 105 -5.78 17.82 -4.73
CA SER A 105 -4.37 17.46 -4.94
C SER A 105 -3.98 16.15 -4.24
N ARG A 106 -4.54 15.81 -3.07
CA ARG A 106 -4.36 14.49 -2.45
C ARG A 106 -4.98 13.39 -3.30
N LEU A 107 -6.14 13.64 -3.91
CA LEU A 107 -6.76 12.71 -4.85
C LEU A 107 -5.89 12.50 -6.09
N ALA A 108 -5.28 13.56 -6.63
CA ALA A 108 -4.33 13.46 -7.72
C ALA A 108 -3.09 12.63 -7.33
N ALA A 109 -2.54 12.87 -6.14
CA ALA A 109 -1.44 12.08 -5.58
C ALA A 109 -1.83 10.60 -5.40
N ARG A 110 -3.00 10.30 -4.84
CA ARG A 110 -3.54 8.94 -4.73
C ARG A 110 -3.56 8.24 -6.09
N ARG A 111 -4.08 8.92 -7.13
CA ARG A 111 -4.10 8.37 -8.49
C ARG A 111 -2.70 8.13 -9.05
N GLN A 112 -1.74 9.02 -8.78
CA GLN A 112 -0.34 8.82 -9.19
C GLN A 112 0.31 7.61 -8.48
N LEU A 113 0.05 7.45 -7.17
CA LEU A 113 0.51 6.29 -6.40
C LEU A 113 -0.09 4.99 -6.98
N LEU A 114 -1.42 4.92 -7.10
CA LEU A 114 -2.13 3.73 -7.59
C LEU A 114 -1.84 3.43 -9.06
N ALA A 115 -1.55 4.44 -9.87
CA ALA A 115 -1.09 4.22 -11.25
C ALA A 115 0.22 3.43 -11.29
N TYR A 116 1.04 3.46 -10.23
CA TYR A 116 2.31 2.73 -10.15
C TYR A 116 2.24 1.45 -9.30
N LEU A 117 1.52 1.47 -8.19
CA LEU A 117 1.45 0.33 -7.26
C LEU A 117 0.57 -0.79 -7.80
N TYR A 118 0.82 -2.02 -7.36
CA TYR A 118 -0.09 -3.13 -7.60
C TYR A 118 -1.08 -3.28 -6.43
N PRO A 119 -2.29 -3.81 -6.68
CA PRO A 119 -3.20 -4.17 -5.60
C PRO A 119 -2.56 -5.26 -4.74
N VAL A 120 -2.72 -5.14 -3.43
CA VAL A 120 -2.23 -6.11 -2.44
C VAL A 120 -3.42 -6.70 -1.72
N THR A 121 -3.42 -8.03 -1.58
CA THR A 121 -4.45 -8.75 -0.85
C THR A 121 -3.79 -9.52 0.28
N GLU A 122 -4.21 -9.21 1.50
CA GLU A 122 -3.86 -9.99 2.69
C GLU A 122 -4.70 -11.26 2.69
N VAL A 123 -4.01 -12.41 2.72
CA VAL A 123 -4.64 -13.72 2.85
C VAL A 123 -4.38 -14.26 4.26
N PRO A 124 -5.34 -14.98 4.87
CA PRO A 124 -5.15 -15.57 6.19
C PRO A 124 -3.94 -16.51 6.22
N ALA A 125 -3.07 -16.36 7.21
CA ALA A 125 -1.85 -17.17 7.35
C ALA A 125 -2.14 -18.67 7.45
N ASP A 126 -3.26 -19.04 8.10
CA ASP A 126 -3.65 -20.44 8.31
C ASP A 126 -4.20 -21.12 7.03
N GLY A 127 -4.34 -20.39 5.93
CA GLY A 127 -4.92 -20.89 4.68
C GLY A 127 -6.41 -21.25 4.77
N LYS A 128 -7.04 -21.05 5.94
CA LYS A 128 -8.46 -21.33 6.17
C LYS A 128 -9.31 -20.14 5.76
N LYS A 129 -10.48 -20.42 5.18
CA LYS A 129 -11.50 -19.42 4.84
C LYS A 129 -10.97 -18.25 3.98
N VAL A 130 -10.00 -18.51 3.09
CA VAL A 130 -9.36 -17.51 2.22
C VAL A 130 -10.39 -16.63 1.53
N ARG A 131 -11.42 -17.22 0.91
CA ARG A 131 -12.45 -16.47 0.18
C ARG A 131 -13.18 -15.43 1.04
N SER A 132 -13.41 -15.68 2.33
CA SER A 132 -14.19 -14.77 3.19
C SER A 132 -13.32 -13.86 4.06
N LEU A 133 -12.07 -14.24 4.31
CA LEU A 133 -11.18 -13.52 5.23
C LEU A 133 -10.05 -12.76 4.52
N SER A 134 -9.95 -12.86 3.19
CA SER A 134 -8.98 -12.05 2.44
C SER A 134 -9.39 -10.57 2.48
N LYS A 135 -8.41 -9.68 2.64
CA LYS A 135 -8.62 -8.24 2.70
C LYS A 135 -7.81 -7.54 1.63
N GLU A 136 -8.47 -6.72 0.82
CA GLU A 136 -7.78 -5.82 -0.10
C GLU A 136 -7.18 -4.65 0.70
N VAL A 137 -5.92 -4.36 0.42
CA VAL A 137 -5.17 -3.28 1.06
C VAL A 137 -5.22 -2.06 0.15
N ASP A 138 -5.80 -0.97 0.65
CA ASP A 138 -5.64 0.34 0.01
C ASP A 138 -4.20 0.81 0.22
N MET A 139 -3.36 0.56 -0.79
CA MET A 139 -1.96 0.94 -0.76
C MET A 139 -1.76 2.45 -0.70
N ALA A 140 -2.67 3.26 -1.23
CA ALA A 140 -2.53 4.72 -1.14
C ALA A 140 -2.88 5.23 0.26
N GLU A 141 -3.93 4.69 0.88
CA GLU A 141 -4.26 4.99 2.28
C GLU A 141 -3.10 4.58 3.20
N LYS A 142 -2.55 3.37 3.04
CA LYS A 142 -1.34 2.93 3.75
C LYS A 142 -0.18 3.90 3.58
N MET A 143 0.04 4.40 2.36
CA MET A 143 1.10 5.37 2.09
C MET A 143 0.88 6.68 2.86
N PHE A 144 -0.35 7.19 2.94
CA PHE A 144 -0.63 8.45 3.64
C PHE A 144 -0.67 8.30 5.16
N ASP A 145 -1.22 7.20 5.66
CA ASP A 145 -1.54 7.04 7.08
C ASP A 145 -0.45 6.27 7.85
N GLU A 146 0.33 5.42 7.19
CA GLU A 146 1.38 4.63 7.84
C GLU A 146 2.80 4.99 7.40
N VAL A 147 3.02 5.22 6.10
CA VAL A 147 4.39 5.43 5.56
C VAL A 147 4.79 6.90 5.67
N ALA A 148 3.98 7.81 5.13
CA ALA A 148 4.27 9.24 5.10
C ALA A 148 4.54 9.88 6.48
N PRO A 149 3.80 9.54 7.56
CA PRO A 149 4.02 10.17 8.87
C PRO A 149 5.43 9.91 9.44
N LYS A 150 6.06 8.78 9.08
CA LYS A 150 7.42 8.42 9.52
C LYS A 150 8.50 9.34 8.95
N PHE A 151 8.19 10.07 7.90
CA PHE A 151 9.15 10.85 7.11
C PHE A 151 8.87 12.34 7.09
N VAL A 152 7.97 12.82 7.96
CA VAL A 152 7.70 14.26 8.11
C VAL A 152 8.98 14.97 8.51
N GLY A 153 9.28 16.09 7.84
CA GLY A 153 10.51 16.87 8.07
C GLY A 153 11.77 16.30 7.40
N ARG A 154 11.70 15.15 6.73
CA ARG A 154 12.82 14.59 5.95
C ARG A 154 12.66 14.95 4.47
N ASN A 155 13.68 15.59 3.88
CA ASN A 155 13.68 16.03 2.47
C ASN A 155 14.23 14.98 1.48
N GLY A 156 14.19 13.70 1.83
CA GLY A 156 14.69 12.58 1.03
C GLY A 156 15.56 11.59 1.82
N GLY A 157 15.97 10.50 1.17
CA GLY A 157 16.71 9.43 1.85
C GLY A 157 15.79 8.57 2.72
N TYR A 158 14.58 8.33 2.25
CA TYR A 158 13.58 7.52 2.97
C TYR A 158 13.92 6.03 2.96
N THR A 159 14.80 5.60 2.06
CA THR A 159 15.24 4.23 1.94
C THR A 159 16.73 4.08 2.25
N ARG A 160 17.12 2.93 2.80
CA ARG A 160 18.52 2.51 3.00
C ARG A 160 18.78 1.21 2.24
N ILE A 161 19.99 1.08 1.69
CA ILE A 161 20.45 -0.16 1.06
C ILE A 161 21.59 -0.73 1.91
N VAL A 162 21.42 -1.96 2.40
CA VAL A 162 22.40 -2.68 3.22
C VAL A 162 22.91 -3.88 2.44
N LYS A 163 24.23 -3.97 2.23
CA LYS A 163 24.85 -5.08 1.49
C LYS A 163 24.85 -6.36 2.34
N LEU A 164 24.51 -7.48 1.72
CA LEU A 164 24.51 -8.80 2.35
C LEU A 164 25.67 -9.69 1.90
N GLY A 165 26.26 -9.39 0.74
CA GLY A 165 27.34 -10.17 0.15
C GLY A 165 26.93 -10.79 -1.19
N ALA A 166 27.83 -11.58 -1.76
CA ALA A 166 27.59 -12.27 -3.02
C ALA A 166 26.64 -13.47 -2.81
N ARG A 167 25.65 -13.60 -3.70
CA ARG A 167 24.74 -14.74 -3.71
C ARG A 167 25.48 -16.03 -4.08
N LYS A 168 25.18 -17.10 -3.36
CA LYS A 168 25.65 -18.45 -3.72
C LYS A 168 25.05 -18.87 -5.07
N GLY A 169 25.89 -19.27 -6.01
CA GLY A 169 25.49 -19.67 -7.36
C GLY A 169 26.05 -18.72 -8.43
N ASP A 170 25.37 -17.59 -8.66
CA ASP A 170 25.74 -16.65 -9.73
C ASP A 170 26.56 -15.44 -9.26
N GLY A 171 26.96 -15.39 -7.99
CA GLY A 171 27.82 -14.35 -7.43
C GLY A 171 27.19 -12.95 -7.37
N ALA A 172 25.91 -12.80 -7.69
CA ALA A 172 25.27 -11.50 -7.71
C ALA A 172 25.19 -10.88 -6.31
N MET A 173 25.59 -9.61 -6.15
CA MET A 173 25.52 -8.92 -4.86
C MET A 173 24.07 -8.75 -4.38
N GLU A 174 23.73 -9.40 -3.27
CA GLU A 174 22.46 -9.24 -2.59
C GLU A 174 22.51 -8.09 -1.59
N VAL A 175 21.37 -7.43 -1.45
CA VAL A 175 21.17 -6.32 -0.52
C VAL A 175 19.78 -6.41 0.09
N PHE A 176 19.63 -5.85 1.28
CA PHE A 176 18.33 -5.36 1.73
C PHE A 176 18.14 -3.93 1.25
N ILE A 177 16.94 -3.60 0.81
CA ILE A 177 16.45 -2.23 0.76
C ILE A 177 15.30 -2.10 1.76
N GLU A 178 15.36 -1.08 2.61
CA GLU A 178 14.42 -0.88 3.72
C GLU A 178 14.07 0.60 3.91
N LEU A 179 12.90 0.85 4.48
CA LEU A 179 12.44 2.17 4.94
C LEU A 179 13.21 2.57 6.22
N VAL A 180 13.56 3.85 6.36
CA VAL A 180 14.43 4.38 7.45
C VAL A 180 13.66 5.06 8.57
#